data_AF-A0A2H8TQ65-F1
#
_entry.id   AF-A0A2H8TQ65-F1
#
_cell.length_a   1.000
_cell.length_b   1.000
_cell.length_c   1.000
_cell.angle_alpha   90.00
_cell.angle_beta   90.00
_cell.angle_gamma   90.00
#
_symmetry.space_group_name_H-M   'P 1'
#
loop_
_entity.id
_entity.type
_entity.pdbx_description
1 polymer ?
#
loop_
_entity_poly.entity_id
_entity_poly.type
_entity_poly.pdbx_seq_one_letter_code
_entity_poly.pdbx_strand_id
1 'polypeptide(L)'
;MYLEYCDIEYFSGPCYKIIDYPSKGFVFVLKSGDSLSSFVKTVFIMINYLQQKNIPHNIFLTRALTKDLNTGDFNDLRNCVRVFIWARISSGDKRMDKFNPATCELFGHLVFKDKTEFSEVTENSVTKILKDITESSFLLIENDIKNLYLNIS
;
A
#
# COMPACT_ATOMS: atom_id res chain seq x y z
N MET A 1 -5.98 6.51 11.18
CA MET A 1 -4.72 6.77 10.45
C MET A 1 -5.04 7.19 9.02
N TYR A 2 -4.19 8.00 8.34
CA TYR A 2 -4.47 8.54 6.99
C TYR A 2 -4.92 7.46 5.98
N LEU A 3 -4.25 6.29 5.97
CA LEU A 3 -4.60 5.18 5.06
C LEU A 3 -6.02 4.62 5.24
N GLU A 4 -6.68 4.85 6.38
CA GLU A 4 -8.06 4.42 6.59
C GLU A 4 -9.06 5.22 5.73
N TYR A 5 -8.69 6.42 5.27
CA TYR A 5 -9.57 7.33 4.52
C TYR A 5 -8.90 8.03 3.34
N CYS A 6 -7.65 7.68 3.01
CA CYS A 6 -6.95 8.21 1.85
C CYS A 6 -7.71 7.85 0.57
N ASP A 7 -7.60 8.72 -0.43
CA ASP A 7 -8.25 8.47 -1.71
C ASP A 7 -7.49 7.41 -2.50
N ILE A 8 -8.26 6.54 -3.16
CA ILE A 8 -7.75 5.45 -3.99
C ILE A 8 -8.39 5.54 -5.37
N GLU A 9 -7.61 5.22 -6.40
CA GLU A 9 -8.05 5.24 -7.79
C GLU A 9 -8.30 3.82 -8.28
N TYR A 10 -9.38 3.60 -9.02
CA TYR A 10 -9.57 2.33 -9.73
C TYR A 10 -8.39 2.07 -10.68
N PHE A 11 -7.91 0.83 -10.72
CA PHE A 11 -6.79 0.46 -11.58
C PHE A 11 -7.13 -0.69 -12.52
N SER A 12 -7.41 -1.88 -11.99
CA SER A 12 -7.73 -3.06 -12.80
C SER A 12 -8.42 -4.13 -11.98
N GLY A 13 -9.60 -4.58 -12.44
CA GLY A 13 -10.39 -5.57 -11.73
C GLY A 13 -10.64 -5.14 -10.27
N PRO A 14 -10.31 -5.96 -9.26
CA PRO A 14 -10.48 -5.61 -7.85
C PRO A 14 -9.34 -4.74 -7.27
N CYS A 15 -8.36 -4.33 -8.08
CA CYS A 15 -7.18 -3.60 -7.66
C CYS A 15 -7.34 -2.08 -7.85
N TYR A 16 -6.89 -1.32 -6.86
CA TYR A 16 -6.83 0.13 -6.84
C TYR A 16 -5.39 0.62 -6.64
N LYS A 17 -5.15 1.93 -6.82
CA LYS A 17 -3.87 2.63 -6.54
C LYS A 17 -4.04 3.70 -5.47
N ILE A 18 -2.99 3.95 -4.69
CA ILE A 18 -2.93 5.10 -3.79
C ILE A 18 -2.57 6.36 -4.60
N ILE A 19 -3.33 7.45 -4.45
CA ILE A 19 -3.14 8.68 -5.22
C ILE A 19 -2.24 9.67 -4.46
N ASP A 20 -2.72 10.13 -3.31
CA ASP A 20 -2.16 11.27 -2.57
C ASP A 20 -1.25 10.83 -1.42
N TYR A 21 -0.34 9.90 -1.72
CA TYR A 21 0.64 9.42 -0.76
C TYR A 21 2.00 9.18 -1.42
N PRO A 22 3.13 9.48 -0.74
CA PRO A 22 4.46 9.33 -1.33
C PRO A 22 4.80 7.87 -1.66
N SER A 23 4.46 6.92 -0.79
CA SER A 23 4.65 5.49 -1.05
C SER A 23 3.67 4.99 -2.12
N LYS A 24 4.18 4.64 -3.31
CA LYS A 24 3.37 4.13 -4.43
C LYS A 24 3.03 2.66 -4.22
N GLY A 25 1.74 2.35 -4.20
CA GLY A 25 1.25 1.01 -3.88
C GLY A 25 -0.13 0.73 -4.41
N PHE A 26 -0.50 -0.54 -4.32
CA PHE A 26 -1.79 -1.09 -4.70
C PHE A 26 -2.68 -1.28 -3.48
N VAL A 27 -3.99 -1.21 -3.69
CA VAL A 27 -4.99 -1.35 -2.62
C VAL A 27 -6.08 -2.31 -3.06
N PHE A 28 -6.47 -3.20 -2.16
CA PHE A 28 -7.67 -4.03 -2.27
C PHE A 28 -8.63 -3.69 -1.14
N VAL A 29 -9.92 -3.65 -1.43
CA VAL A 29 -10.97 -3.34 -0.46
C VAL A 29 -11.89 -4.54 -0.30
N LEU A 30 -12.02 -5.04 0.93
CA LEU A 30 -13.05 -5.99 1.33
C LEU A 30 -14.19 -5.21 1.95
N LYS A 31 -15.36 -5.26 1.34
CA LYS A 31 -16.59 -4.61 1.82
C LYS A 31 -17.48 -5.60 2.57
N SER A 32 -18.42 -5.06 3.34
CA SER A 32 -19.48 -5.86 3.94
C SER A 32 -20.28 -6.59 2.85
N GLY A 33 -20.43 -7.90 2.98
CA GLY A 33 -21.10 -8.77 2.00
C GLY A 33 -20.17 -9.42 0.97
N ASP A 34 -18.91 -8.99 0.86
CA ASP A 34 -17.94 -9.65 -0.02
C ASP A 34 -17.55 -11.05 0.51
N SER A 35 -17.31 -11.98 -0.41
CA SER A 35 -16.73 -13.28 -0.06
C SER A 35 -15.29 -13.10 0.41
N LEU A 36 -15.03 -13.31 1.71
CA LEU A 36 -13.69 -13.30 2.27
C LEU A 36 -12.75 -14.25 1.52
N SER A 37 -13.24 -15.43 1.13
CA SER A 37 -12.43 -16.40 0.40
C SER A 37 -12.01 -15.91 -0.99
N SER A 38 -12.92 -15.25 -1.71
CA SER A 38 -12.63 -14.67 -3.02
C SER A 38 -11.67 -13.48 -2.88
N PHE A 39 -11.88 -12.64 -1.87
CA PHE A 39 -10.99 -11.52 -1.56
C PHE A 39 -9.56 -11.97 -1.25
N VAL A 40 -9.39 -12.97 -0.37
CA VAL A 40 -8.07 -13.51 -0.03
C VAL A 40 -7.39 -14.11 -1.27
N LYS A 41 -8.13 -14.83 -2.14
CA LYS A 41 -7.58 -15.32 -3.41
C LYS A 41 -7.09 -14.19 -4.30
N THR A 42 -7.89 -13.14 -4.45
CA THR A 42 -7.54 -11.95 -5.23
C THR A 42 -6.25 -11.30 -4.74
N VAL A 43 -6.13 -11.06 -3.44
CA VAL A 43 -4.92 -10.47 -2.84
C VAL A 43 -3.72 -11.40 -3.01
N PHE A 44 -3.93 -12.72 -2.82
CA PHE A 44 -2.89 -13.73 -2.96
C PHE A 44 -2.33 -13.82 -4.38
N ILE A 45 -3.11 -13.56 -5.43
CA ILE A 45 -2.62 -13.56 -6.82
C ILE A 45 -1.46 -12.56 -7.00
N MET A 46 -1.61 -11.33 -6.51
CA MET A 46 -0.53 -10.34 -6.55
C MET A 46 0.65 -10.75 -5.68
N ILE A 47 0.41 -11.19 -4.43
CA ILE A 47 1.48 -11.61 -3.52
C ILE A 47 2.30 -12.76 -4.13
N ASN A 48 1.62 -13.76 -4.67
CA ASN A 48 2.27 -14.88 -5.33
C ASN A 48 3.09 -14.41 -6.54
N TYR A 49 2.57 -13.51 -7.38
CA TYR A 49 3.35 -12.92 -8.47
C TYR A 49 4.64 -12.26 -7.94
N LEU A 50 4.54 -11.42 -6.90
CA LEU A 50 5.70 -10.73 -6.32
C LEU A 50 6.71 -11.72 -5.75
N GLN A 51 6.25 -12.79 -5.09
CA GLN A 51 7.10 -13.86 -4.58
C GLN A 51 7.80 -14.63 -5.70
N GLN A 52 7.09 -15.04 -6.75
CA GLN A 52 7.67 -15.77 -7.88
C GLN A 52 8.72 -14.94 -8.64
N LYS A 53 8.57 -13.62 -8.65
CA LYS A 53 9.52 -12.68 -9.26
C LYS A 53 10.63 -12.22 -8.30
N ASN A 54 10.66 -12.71 -7.06
CA ASN A 54 11.58 -12.28 -6.00
C ASN A 54 11.56 -10.75 -5.77
N ILE A 55 10.39 -10.13 -5.84
CA ILE A 55 10.21 -8.68 -5.65
C ILE A 55 9.93 -8.42 -4.17
N PRO A 56 10.80 -7.66 -3.47
CA PRO A 56 10.55 -7.27 -2.09
C PRO A 56 9.26 -6.45 -1.99
N HIS A 57 8.45 -6.75 -0.97
CA HIS A 57 7.18 -6.08 -0.79
C HIS A 57 6.78 -6.00 0.69
N ASN A 58 5.98 -4.98 1.01
CA ASN A 58 5.32 -4.86 2.31
C ASN A 58 3.81 -4.94 2.13
N ILE A 59 3.14 -5.56 3.09
CA ILE A 59 1.69 -5.69 3.15
C ILE A 59 1.21 -5.03 4.44
N PHE A 60 0.15 -4.23 4.34
CA PHE A 60 -0.46 -3.60 5.50
C PHE A 60 -1.98 -3.70 5.43
N LEU A 61 -2.60 -4.02 6.56
CA LEU A 61 -4.04 -4.21 6.67
C LEU A 61 -4.60 -3.22 7.67
N THR A 62 -5.70 -2.57 7.30
CA THR A 62 -6.43 -1.69 8.21
C THR A 62 -7.92 -1.69 7.88
N ARG A 63 -8.75 -1.34 8.86
CA ARG A 63 -10.15 -1.01 8.57
C ARG A 63 -10.20 0.27 7.75
N ALA A 64 -11.14 0.37 6.81
CA ALA A 64 -11.45 1.61 6.12
C ALA A 64 -12.48 2.42 6.95
N LEU A 65 -12.44 3.74 6.83
CA LEU A 65 -13.51 4.62 7.29
C LEU A 65 -14.59 4.76 6.21
N THR A 66 -15.57 5.63 6.50
CA THR A 66 -16.85 5.83 5.82
C THR A 66 -16.82 5.88 4.28
N LYS A 67 -15.72 6.32 3.67
CA LYS A 67 -15.60 6.50 2.21
C LYS A 67 -15.74 5.21 1.39
N ASP A 68 -15.34 4.07 1.96
CA ASP A 68 -15.35 2.79 1.25
C ASP A 68 -16.55 1.91 1.60
N LEU A 69 -17.38 2.34 2.56
CA LEU A 69 -18.55 1.60 3.00
C LEU A 69 -19.58 1.48 1.87
N ASN A 70 -20.39 0.43 1.92
CA ASN A 70 -21.60 0.39 1.13
C ASN A 70 -22.50 1.56 1.52
N THR A 71 -22.91 2.36 0.53
CA THR A 71 -23.80 3.50 0.72
C THR A 71 -25.12 3.03 1.31
N GLY A 72 -25.30 3.15 2.62
CA GLY A 72 -26.52 2.74 3.32
C GLY A 72 -26.31 2.19 4.73
N ASP A 73 -25.11 1.70 5.07
CA ASP A 73 -24.83 1.15 6.41
C ASP A 73 -23.92 2.09 7.22
N PHE A 74 -24.50 3.18 7.72
CA PHE A 74 -23.82 4.16 8.57
C PHE A 74 -23.74 3.71 10.04
N ASN A 75 -24.34 2.57 10.39
CA ASN A 75 -24.39 2.08 11.77
C ASN A 75 -23.06 1.41 12.19
N ASP A 76 -22.28 0.89 11.25
CA ASP A 76 -20.90 0.45 11.46
C ASP A 76 -19.95 1.20 10.53
N LEU A 77 -19.42 2.33 11.03
CA LEU A 77 -18.50 3.22 10.31
C LEU A 77 -17.15 2.55 9.94
N ARG A 78 -16.93 1.27 10.28
CA ARG A 78 -15.69 0.51 10.04
C ARG A 78 -15.93 -0.92 9.52
N ASN A 79 -16.96 -1.10 8.67
CA ASN A 79 -17.32 -2.42 8.11
C ASN A 79 -16.49 -2.88 6.89
N CYS A 80 -15.47 -2.11 6.48
CA CYS A 80 -14.59 -2.43 5.35
C CYS A 80 -13.14 -2.62 5.78
N VAL A 81 -12.37 -3.41 5.02
CA VAL A 81 -10.93 -3.64 5.23
C VAL A 81 -10.16 -3.25 3.97
N ARG A 82 -9.10 -2.46 4.13
CA ARG A 82 -8.11 -2.17 3.08
C ARG A 82 -6.88 -3.04 3.29
N VAL A 83 -6.40 -3.64 2.20
CA VAL A 83 -5.10 -4.30 2.12
C VAL A 83 -4.23 -3.49 1.17
N PHE A 84 -3.17 -2.90 1.71
CA PHE A 84 -2.16 -2.16 0.98
C PHE A 84 -0.98 -3.06 0.65
N ILE A 85 -0.47 -2.98 -0.58
CA ILE A 85 0.70 -3.71 -1.04
C ILE A 85 1.65 -2.72 -1.71
N TRP A 86 2.86 -2.60 -1.17
CA TRP A 86 3.94 -1.80 -1.75
C TRP A 86 5.05 -2.73 -2.23
N ALA A 87 5.26 -2.78 -3.54
CA ALA A 87 6.52 -3.27 -4.08
C ALA A 87 7.61 -2.24 -3.78
N ARG A 88 8.80 -2.72 -3.45
CA ARG A 88 9.89 -1.85 -3.01
C ARG A 88 11.25 -2.35 -3.44
N ILE A 89 12.20 -1.42 -3.49
CA ILE A 89 13.61 -1.76 -3.61
C ILE A 89 14.08 -2.59 -2.40
N SER A 90 15.04 -3.46 -2.63
CA SER A 90 15.64 -4.30 -1.59
C SER A 90 16.36 -3.45 -0.55
N SER A 91 16.22 -3.82 0.74
CA SER A 91 16.87 -3.16 1.87
C SER A 91 18.41 -3.22 1.85
N GLY A 92 19.01 -3.97 0.93
CA GLY A 92 20.47 -4.02 0.71
C GLY A 92 21.03 -2.77 0.03
N ASP A 93 20.19 -1.99 -0.66
CA ASP A 93 20.59 -0.75 -1.34
C ASP A 93 20.54 0.41 -0.31
N LYS A 94 21.57 0.49 0.55
CA LYS A 94 21.70 1.44 1.67
C LYS A 94 21.97 2.88 1.19
N ARG A 95 21.04 3.48 0.45
CA ARG A 95 21.07 4.90 0.03
C ARG A 95 19.94 5.71 0.68
N MET A 96 19.69 5.44 1.96
CA MET A 96 18.61 6.05 2.73
C MET A 96 19.19 6.66 4.00
N ASP A 97 19.63 7.92 3.88
CA ASP A 97 20.57 8.55 4.81
C ASP A 97 19.95 9.05 6.13
N LYS A 98 18.69 8.69 6.45
CA LYS A 98 17.98 9.23 7.64
C LYS A 98 17.15 8.24 8.46
N PHE A 99 16.57 7.21 7.84
CA PHE A 99 15.91 6.10 8.53
C PHE A 99 15.76 4.91 7.57
N ASN A 100 15.61 3.69 8.12
CA ASN A 100 15.42 2.48 7.31
C ASN A 100 13.94 2.08 7.31
N PRO A 101 13.15 2.53 6.34
CA PRO A 101 11.73 2.20 6.27
C PRO A 101 11.51 0.71 6.04
N ALA A 102 10.77 0.09 6.94
CA ALA A 102 10.18 -1.23 6.81
C ALA A 102 8.71 -1.08 6.41
N THR A 103 7.80 -1.88 6.98
CA THR A 103 6.35 -1.78 6.71
C THR A 103 5.74 -0.52 7.30
N CYS A 104 6.16 -0.13 8.51
CA CYS A 104 5.49 0.90 9.30
C CYS A 104 5.69 2.31 8.76
N GLU A 105 6.90 2.55 8.28
CA GLU A 105 7.30 3.83 7.75
C GLU A 105 6.65 4.11 6.40
N LEU A 106 6.34 3.07 5.62
CA LEU A 106 5.60 3.19 4.36
C LEU A 106 4.18 3.72 4.54
N PHE A 107 3.65 3.76 5.76
CA PHE A 107 2.36 4.37 6.09
C PHE A 107 2.48 5.60 7.01
N GLY A 108 3.71 6.09 7.24
CA GLY A 108 3.96 7.35 7.94
C GLY A 108 4.23 7.21 9.43
N HIS A 109 4.34 5.98 9.95
CA HIS A 109 4.87 5.76 11.29
C HIS A 109 6.39 5.74 11.24
N LEU A 110 6.99 6.92 11.42
CA LEU A 110 8.43 7.13 11.32
C LEU A 110 9.10 6.91 12.68
N VAL A 111 10.07 6.00 12.72
CA VAL A 111 10.89 5.74 13.91
C VAL A 111 12.28 6.32 13.72
N PHE A 112 12.66 7.25 14.58
CA PHE A 112 13.99 7.87 14.60
C PHE A 112 14.78 7.33 15.79
N LYS A 113 16.03 6.95 15.55
CA LYS A 113 16.92 6.45 16.60
C LYS A 113 17.80 7.54 17.18
N ASP A 114 18.07 8.58 16.39
CA ASP A 114 18.90 9.70 16.78
C ASP A 114 18.07 10.99 16.93
N LYS A 115 18.43 11.81 17.92
CA LYS A 115 17.74 13.07 18.22
C LYS A 115 17.99 14.12 17.13
N THR A 116 19.17 14.13 16.54
CA THR A 116 19.54 15.03 15.45
C THR A 116 18.75 14.67 14.20
N GLU A 117 18.68 13.38 13.85
CA GLU A 117 17.82 12.88 12.76
C GLU A 117 16.36 13.35 12.92
N PHE A 118 15.79 13.20 14.13
CA PHE A 118 14.44 13.68 14.44
C PHE A 118 14.31 15.21 14.31
N SER A 119 15.33 15.97 14.67
CA SER A 119 15.29 17.44 14.65
C SER A 119 15.49 18.03 13.26
N GLU A 120 16.17 17.31 12.37
CA GLU A 120 16.51 17.76 11.00
C GLU A 120 15.62 17.14 9.92
N VAL A 121 14.77 16.17 10.26
CA VAL A 121 13.84 15.58 9.29
C VAL A 121 12.81 16.61 8.87
N THR A 122 12.56 16.70 7.57
CA THR A 122 11.52 17.53 6.97
C THR A 122 10.53 16.65 6.23
N GLU A 123 9.28 17.12 6.08
CA GLU A 123 8.26 16.44 5.29
C GLU A 123 8.78 16.10 3.88
N ASN A 124 9.46 17.05 3.22
CA ASN A 124 10.07 16.83 1.90
C ASN A 124 11.08 15.67 1.91
N SER A 125 11.91 15.57 2.95
CA SER A 125 12.87 14.46 3.06
C SER A 125 12.20 13.11 3.26
N VAL A 126 11.11 13.06 4.05
CA VAL A 126 10.31 11.84 4.25
C VAL A 126 9.61 11.43 2.96
N THR A 127 8.91 12.36 2.33
CA THR A 127 8.19 12.15 1.06
C THR A 127 9.13 11.61 0.00
N LYS A 128 10.34 12.17 -0.11
CA LYS A 128 11.37 11.68 -1.03
C LYS A 128 11.80 10.25 -0.70
N ILE A 129 12.11 9.95 0.56
CA ILE A 129 12.51 8.60 1.00
C ILE A 129 11.43 7.57 0.65
N LEU A 130 10.18 7.83 1.04
CA LEU A 130 9.05 6.92 0.81
C LEU A 130 8.77 6.70 -0.68
N LYS A 131 8.90 7.77 -1.47
CA LYS A 131 8.76 7.73 -2.93
C LYS A 131 9.88 6.90 -3.57
N ASP A 132 11.13 7.21 -3.27
CA ASP A 132 12.32 6.58 -3.90
C ASP A 132 12.33 5.06 -3.67
N ILE A 133 11.82 4.59 -2.53
CA ILE A 133 11.78 3.15 -2.22
C ILE A 133 10.73 2.39 -3.02
N THR A 134 9.64 3.04 -3.41
CA THR A 134 8.48 2.36 -3.97
C THR A 134 8.28 2.66 -5.45
N GLU A 135 8.60 3.86 -5.92
CA GLU A 135 8.26 4.33 -7.28
C GLU A 135 8.85 3.46 -8.37
N SER A 136 10.15 3.18 -8.32
CA SER A 136 10.82 2.37 -9.36
C SER A 136 10.26 0.95 -9.45
N SER A 137 10.02 0.32 -8.30
CA SER A 137 9.46 -1.04 -8.22
C SER A 137 7.99 -1.06 -8.62
N PHE A 138 7.22 -0.02 -8.26
CA PHE A 138 5.84 0.15 -8.66
C PHE A 138 5.70 0.27 -10.18
N LEU A 139 6.47 1.17 -10.80
CA LEU A 139 6.44 1.38 -12.25
C LEU A 139 6.88 0.13 -13.02
N LEU A 140 7.84 -0.63 -12.49
CA LEU A 140 8.31 -1.87 -13.09
C LEU A 140 7.21 -2.93 -13.21
N ILE A 141 6.30 -3.01 -12.23
CA ILE A 141 5.28 -4.05 -12.17
C ILE A 141 3.88 -3.60 -12.58
N GLU A 142 3.65 -2.29 -12.78
CA GLU A 142 2.31 -1.74 -12.97
C GLU A 142 1.56 -2.45 -14.11
N ASN A 143 2.19 -2.65 -15.25
CA ASN A 143 1.56 -3.31 -16.39
C ASN A 143 1.31 -4.82 -16.15
N ASP A 144 2.23 -5.49 -15.46
CA ASP A 144 2.07 -6.91 -15.12
C ASP A 144 0.89 -7.10 -14.16
N ILE A 145 0.80 -6.26 -13.13
CA ILE A 145 -0.33 -6.26 -12.19
C ILE A 145 -1.64 -5.97 -12.91
N LYS A 146 -1.67 -5.00 -13.82
CA LYS A 146 -2.85 -4.74 -14.65
C LYS A 146 -3.28 -6.00 -15.38
N ASN A 147 -2.34 -6.70 -16.04
CA ASN A 147 -2.63 -7.90 -16.80
C ASN A 147 -3.09 -9.09 -15.94
N LEU A 148 -2.64 -9.19 -14.68
CA LEU A 148 -3.12 -10.22 -13.75
C LEU A 148 -4.64 -10.13 -13.54
N TYR A 149 -5.21 -8.93 -13.52
CA TYR A 149 -6.61 -8.69 -13.18
C TYR A 149 -7.52 -8.38 -14.37
N LEU A 150 -6.99 -8.24 -15.59
CA LEU A 150 -7.81 -8.06 -16.80
C LEU A 150 -8.76 -9.23 -17.08
N ASN A 151 -8.40 -10.44 -16.65
CA ASN A 151 -9.13 -11.68 -16.96
C ASN A 151 -9.80 -12.32 -15.73
N ILE A 152 -9.78 -11.64 -14.58
CA ILE A 152 -10.42 -12.15 -13.37
C ILE A 152 -11.84 -11.60 -13.35
N SER A 153 -12.78 -12.43 -13.82
CA SER A 153 -14.23 -12.20 -13.82
C SER A 153 -14.84 -12.49 -12.45
#